data_AF-A0A821IIJ0-F1
#
_entry.id   AF-A0A821IIJ0-F1
#
_cell.length_a   1.000
_cell.length_b   1.000
_cell.length_c   1.000
_cell.angle_alpha   90.00
_cell.angle_beta   90.00
_cell.angle_gamma   90.00
#
_symmetry.space_group_name_H-M   'P 1'
#
loop_
_entity.id
_entity.type
_entity.pdbx_description
1 polymer ?
#
loop_
_entity_poly.entity_id
_entity_poly.type
_entity_poly.pdbx_seq_one_letter_code
_entity_poly.pdbx_strand_id
1 'polypeptide(L)'
;MSNDDDDDDDHVACPFQCLSQEARELYLESHISRIPVPSPLVFYRDYVSRNRPVIIQGALDQWSALSKWNTLNYFRDQLGDTPVTIDITPDGYGDCVKLHKYFVTPVEEKMPFNHFMDIIEGKKSFDGIVYCQHQNSSFTTEFQQLNNDIHELGWVREAFGQAPDAVNLWIGTSKSISTLHHDPYENLYGVIRGRKHFTLYPPTDFYWLNQKFYKKAHYERYNSTQKIIDDDGINLKVDENFIIVPDD
;
A
#
# COMPACT_ATOMS: atom_id res chain seq x y z
N MET A 1 35.03 0.01 -34.36
CA MET A 1 34.44 -1.18 -33.73
C MET A 1 33.12 -0.71 -33.18
N SER A 2 32.13 -0.73 -34.05
CA SER A 2 30.75 -0.29 -33.83
C SER A 2 29.99 -1.38 -33.09
N ASN A 3 29.05 -0.92 -32.26
CA ASN A 3 28.16 -1.68 -31.38
C ASN A 3 27.35 -2.72 -32.14
N ASP A 4 27.33 -3.95 -31.62
CA ASP A 4 26.46 -5.07 -32.05
C ASP A 4 25.51 -5.50 -30.92
N ASP A 5 25.24 -4.63 -29.93
CA ASP A 5 24.39 -4.97 -28.75
C ASP A 5 22.93 -4.44 -28.86
N ASP A 6 22.55 -3.74 -29.95
CA ASP A 6 21.21 -3.12 -30.09
C ASP A 6 20.17 -3.98 -30.85
N ASP A 7 20.57 -5.06 -31.55
CA ASP A 7 19.67 -5.85 -32.41
C ASP A 7 18.92 -6.99 -31.68
N ASP A 8 19.35 -7.41 -30.49
CA ASP A 8 18.72 -8.52 -29.75
C ASP A 8 17.47 -8.09 -28.95
N ASP A 9 17.34 -6.79 -28.61
CA ASP A 9 16.23 -6.28 -27.78
C ASP A 9 14.91 -6.17 -28.59
N ASP A 10 15.02 -5.85 -29.89
CA ASP A 10 13.87 -5.71 -30.80
C ASP A 10 13.14 -7.04 -31.05
N HIS A 11 13.86 -8.18 -31.01
CA HIS A 11 13.26 -9.50 -31.20
C HIS A 11 12.51 -10.01 -29.96
N VAL A 12 12.91 -9.59 -28.75
CA VAL A 12 12.28 -9.98 -27.47
C VAL A 12 11.13 -9.05 -27.09
N ALA A 13 11.19 -7.77 -27.48
CA ALA A 13 10.09 -6.82 -27.28
C ALA A 13 8.80 -7.26 -28.00
N CYS A 14 8.92 -7.93 -29.16
CA CYS A 14 7.79 -8.32 -30.00
C CYS A 14 6.77 -9.28 -29.31
N PRO A 15 7.18 -10.40 -28.67
CA PRO A 15 6.25 -11.24 -27.91
C PRO A 15 5.55 -10.54 -26.74
N PHE A 16 6.26 -9.71 -25.96
CA PHE A 16 5.66 -8.99 -24.83
C PHE A 16 4.71 -7.89 -25.30
N GLN A 17 5.03 -7.24 -26.42
CA GLN A 17 4.14 -6.27 -27.04
C GLN A 17 2.86 -6.94 -27.53
N CYS A 18 2.98 -8.10 -28.17
CA CYS A 18 1.83 -8.91 -28.57
C CYS A 18 0.99 -9.32 -27.36
N LEU A 19 1.60 -9.85 -26.30
CA LEU A 19 0.90 -10.25 -25.07
C LEU A 19 0.13 -9.09 -24.44
N SER A 20 0.78 -7.93 -24.25
CA SER A 20 0.14 -6.74 -23.70
C SER A 20 -1.01 -6.25 -24.59
N GLN A 21 -0.84 -6.28 -25.91
CA GLN A 21 -1.86 -5.85 -26.86
C GLN A 21 -3.05 -6.81 -26.87
N GLU A 22 -2.82 -8.10 -27.03
CA GLU A 22 -3.87 -9.13 -27.06
C GLU A 22 -4.64 -9.19 -25.73
N ALA A 23 -3.97 -9.04 -24.59
CA ALA A 23 -4.64 -9.00 -23.29
C ALA A 23 -5.63 -7.82 -23.21
N ARG A 24 -5.24 -6.64 -23.70
CA ARG A 24 -6.07 -5.43 -23.79
C ARG A 24 -7.22 -5.57 -24.77
N GLU A 25 -7.02 -6.26 -25.88
CA GLU A 25 -8.05 -6.46 -26.91
C GLU A 25 -9.05 -7.56 -26.54
N LEU A 26 -8.60 -8.60 -25.82
CA LEU A 26 -9.42 -9.79 -25.55
C LEU A 26 -10.24 -9.72 -24.26
N TYR A 27 -9.66 -9.31 -23.13
CA TYR A 27 -10.32 -9.47 -21.83
C TYR A 27 -10.12 -8.34 -20.81
N LEU A 28 -9.04 -7.57 -20.91
CA LEU A 28 -8.83 -6.42 -20.03
C LEU A 28 -9.73 -5.26 -20.49
N GLU A 29 -10.40 -4.64 -19.53
CA GLU A 29 -11.27 -3.50 -19.81
C GLU A 29 -10.49 -2.18 -19.72
N SER A 30 -10.89 -1.20 -20.52
CA SER A 30 -10.32 0.16 -20.46
C SER A 30 -10.73 0.93 -19.20
N HIS A 31 -11.73 0.43 -18.46
CA HIS A 31 -12.27 1.05 -17.24
C HIS A 31 -12.64 -0.03 -16.22
N ILE A 32 -12.54 0.30 -14.94
CA ILE A 32 -12.91 -0.63 -13.86
C ILE A 32 -14.43 -0.66 -13.70
N SER A 33 -15.02 -1.83 -13.93
CA SER A 33 -16.45 -2.08 -13.76
C SER A 33 -16.93 -1.80 -12.33
N ARG A 34 -18.17 -1.29 -12.22
CA ARG A 34 -18.88 -1.02 -10.96
C ARG A 34 -20.15 -1.86 -10.90
N ILE A 35 -20.28 -2.71 -9.89
CA ILE A 35 -21.40 -3.66 -9.76
C ILE A 35 -22.00 -3.64 -8.35
N PRO A 36 -23.27 -4.04 -8.17
CA PRO A 36 -23.78 -4.40 -6.84
C PRO A 36 -23.07 -5.67 -6.31
N VAL A 37 -23.31 -6.01 -5.05
CA VAL A 37 -22.77 -7.24 -4.44
C VAL A 37 -23.15 -8.48 -5.28
N PRO A 38 -22.18 -9.20 -5.86
CA PRO A 38 -22.42 -10.40 -6.67
C PRO A 38 -22.69 -11.62 -5.79
N SER A 39 -23.19 -12.71 -6.40
CA SER A 39 -23.10 -14.03 -5.76
C SER A 39 -21.65 -14.53 -5.73
N PRO A 40 -21.28 -15.42 -4.80
CA PRO A 40 -19.93 -15.99 -4.72
C PRO A 40 -19.43 -16.59 -6.04
N LEU A 41 -20.28 -17.37 -6.72
CA LEU A 41 -19.98 -17.97 -8.01
C LEU A 41 -19.72 -16.92 -9.10
N VAL A 42 -20.54 -15.88 -9.17
CA VAL A 42 -20.38 -14.80 -10.15
C VAL A 42 -19.09 -14.04 -9.89
N PHE A 43 -18.81 -13.71 -8.62
CA PHE A 43 -17.57 -13.05 -8.24
C PHE A 43 -16.34 -13.84 -8.68
N TYR A 44 -16.32 -15.14 -8.36
CA TYR A 44 -15.17 -15.97 -8.66
C TYR A 44 -14.97 -16.15 -10.18
N ARG A 45 -16.05 -16.48 -10.91
CA ARG A 45 -16.00 -16.76 -12.35
C ARG A 45 -15.66 -15.54 -13.20
N ASP A 46 -16.23 -14.38 -12.85
CA ASP A 46 -16.18 -13.21 -13.73
C ASP A 46 -15.02 -12.27 -13.38
N TYR A 47 -14.51 -12.32 -12.15
CA TYR A 47 -13.45 -11.41 -11.68
C TYR A 47 -12.19 -12.16 -11.21
N VAL A 48 -12.31 -13.01 -10.18
CA VAL A 48 -11.14 -13.69 -9.59
C VAL A 48 -10.42 -14.58 -10.62
N SER A 49 -11.13 -15.54 -11.24
CA SER A 49 -10.51 -16.48 -12.18
C SER A 49 -10.03 -15.82 -13.48
N ARG A 50 -10.45 -14.59 -13.74
CA ARG A 50 -10.02 -13.79 -14.89
C ARG A 50 -8.95 -12.77 -14.53
N ASN A 51 -8.55 -12.70 -13.26
CA ASN A 51 -7.62 -11.71 -12.71
C ASN A 51 -8.03 -10.26 -13.07
N ARG A 52 -9.32 -9.95 -12.88
CA ARG A 52 -9.90 -8.67 -13.26
C ARG A 52 -10.33 -7.84 -12.05
N PRO A 53 -9.88 -6.57 -11.94
CA PRO A 53 -10.32 -5.68 -10.88
C PRO A 53 -11.78 -5.25 -11.05
N VAL A 54 -12.45 -4.98 -9.92
CA VAL A 54 -13.86 -4.55 -9.88
C VAL A 54 -14.13 -3.68 -8.65
N ILE A 55 -15.05 -2.71 -8.79
CA ILE A 55 -15.58 -1.93 -7.67
C ILE A 55 -16.96 -2.48 -7.31
N ILE A 56 -17.11 -2.97 -6.08
CA ILE A 56 -18.37 -3.55 -5.58
C ILE A 56 -19.08 -2.52 -4.70
N GLN A 57 -20.25 -2.08 -5.14
CA GLN A 57 -21.08 -1.10 -4.46
C GLN A 57 -22.03 -1.80 -3.48
N GLY A 58 -22.20 -1.20 -2.30
CA GLY A 58 -23.07 -1.73 -1.25
C GLY A 58 -22.48 -2.86 -0.40
N ALA A 59 -21.25 -3.30 -0.69
CA ALA A 59 -20.61 -4.40 0.04
C ALA A 59 -20.37 -4.11 1.53
N LEU A 60 -20.23 -2.83 1.90
CA LEU A 60 -19.92 -2.40 3.25
C LEU A 60 -21.15 -1.85 3.99
N ASP A 61 -22.35 -1.88 3.40
CA ASP A 61 -23.54 -1.18 3.92
C ASP A 61 -23.97 -1.67 5.32
N GLN A 62 -23.63 -2.91 5.67
CA GLN A 62 -23.92 -3.48 6.98
C GLN A 62 -22.91 -3.04 8.05
N TRP A 63 -21.76 -2.46 7.68
CA TRP A 63 -20.74 -2.06 8.63
C TRP A 63 -21.15 -0.76 9.32
N SER A 64 -21.33 -0.82 10.64
CA SER A 64 -21.62 0.38 11.42
C SER A 64 -20.47 1.41 11.35
N ALA A 65 -19.26 0.97 11.00
CA ALA A 65 -18.11 1.82 10.68
C ALA A 65 -18.43 2.96 9.70
N LEU A 66 -19.26 2.72 8.66
CA LEU A 66 -19.63 3.77 7.69
C LEU A 66 -20.29 4.99 8.36
N SER A 67 -21.00 4.76 9.47
CA SER A 67 -21.64 5.82 10.25
C SER A 67 -20.79 6.32 11.41
N LYS A 68 -20.08 5.43 12.12
CA LYS A 68 -19.35 5.76 13.36
C LYS A 68 -18.00 6.41 13.07
N TRP A 69 -17.31 5.98 12.03
CA TRP A 69 -15.95 6.43 11.69
C TRP A 69 -15.95 7.72 10.86
N ASN A 70 -17.11 8.37 10.71
CA ASN A 70 -17.23 9.65 10.03
C ASN A 70 -16.55 10.79 10.81
N THR A 71 -16.39 10.65 12.13
CA THR A 71 -15.71 11.61 13.01
C THR A 71 -14.46 10.99 13.61
N LEU A 72 -13.41 11.80 13.76
CA LEU A 72 -12.17 11.35 14.39
C LEU A 72 -12.33 11.17 15.91
N ASN A 73 -13.32 11.84 16.52
CA ASN A 73 -13.61 11.71 17.95
C ASN A 73 -13.99 10.27 18.33
N TYR A 74 -14.77 9.58 17.50
CA TYR A 74 -15.12 8.19 17.77
C TYR A 74 -13.87 7.31 17.91
N PHE A 75 -12.90 7.45 16.99
CA PHE A 75 -11.64 6.71 17.10
C PHE A 75 -10.86 7.09 18.36
N ARG A 76 -10.82 8.37 18.73
CA ARG A 76 -10.15 8.84 19.96
C ARG A 76 -10.80 8.25 21.21
N ASP A 77 -12.12 8.17 21.25
CA ASP A 77 -12.85 7.61 22.39
C ASP A 77 -12.64 6.09 22.51
N GLN A 78 -12.59 5.37 21.38
CA GLN A 78 -12.40 3.92 21.38
C GLN A 78 -10.95 3.48 21.59
N LEU A 79 -9.99 4.16 20.96
CA LEU A 79 -8.58 3.76 20.94
C LEU A 79 -7.74 4.54 21.94
N GLY A 80 -8.06 5.79 22.22
CA GLY A 80 -7.33 6.63 23.19
C GLY A 80 -5.82 6.60 22.97
N ASP A 81 -5.10 6.13 23.99
CA ASP A 81 -3.64 6.02 23.98
C ASP A 81 -3.12 4.62 23.61
N THR A 82 -3.97 3.77 22.99
CA THR A 82 -3.56 2.47 22.47
C THR A 82 -2.35 2.64 21.55
N PRO A 83 -1.25 1.91 21.79
CA PRO A 83 -0.05 2.03 20.97
C PRO A 83 -0.29 1.38 19.61
N VAL A 84 -0.09 2.16 18.55
CA VAL A 84 -0.24 1.74 17.15
C VAL A 84 1.07 1.92 16.40
N THR A 85 1.34 1.01 15.46
CA THR A 85 2.54 1.07 14.60
C THR A 85 2.31 2.03 13.45
N ILE A 86 3.15 3.06 13.36
CA ILE A 86 3.06 4.15 12.40
C ILE A 86 4.34 4.23 11.59
N ASP A 87 4.18 4.27 10.27
CA ASP A 87 5.27 4.46 9.33
C ASP A 87 5.52 5.96 9.14
N ILE A 88 6.78 6.34 9.17
CA ILE A 88 7.21 7.73 9.06
C ILE A 88 8.23 7.84 7.94
N THR A 89 8.01 8.83 7.07
CA THR A 89 8.90 9.14 5.94
C THR A 89 9.11 10.64 5.84
N PRO A 90 10.25 11.10 5.30
CA PRO A 90 10.47 12.54 5.08
C PRO A 90 9.53 13.10 4.00
N ASP A 91 9.22 12.32 2.96
CA ASP A 91 8.57 12.78 1.74
C ASP A 91 7.24 12.08 1.41
N GLY A 92 6.81 11.13 2.24
CA GLY A 92 5.54 10.43 2.08
C GLY A 92 5.63 9.12 1.32
N TYR A 93 6.81 8.76 0.79
CA TYR A 93 7.04 7.56 -0.01
C TYR A 93 7.80 6.51 0.80
N GLY A 94 7.07 5.61 1.45
CA GLY A 94 7.62 4.38 2.04
C GLY A 94 7.85 3.32 0.97
N ASP A 95 8.73 2.35 1.26
CA ASP A 95 8.98 1.18 0.39
C ASP A 95 9.28 1.60 -1.05
N CYS A 96 10.24 2.51 -1.19
CA CYS A 96 10.49 3.25 -2.42
C CYS A 96 11.97 3.23 -2.78
N VAL A 97 12.25 3.23 -4.08
CA VAL A 97 13.62 3.38 -4.57
C VAL A 97 14.10 4.80 -4.34
N LYS A 98 15.24 4.95 -3.66
CA LYS A 98 15.91 6.24 -3.43
C LYS A 98 17.33 6.20 -3.98
N LEU A 99 17.78 7.36 -4.42
CA LEU A 99 19.13 7.58 -4.95
C LEU A 99 19.50 6.64 -6.11
N HIS A 100 18.49 6.07 -6.78
CA HIS A 100 18.64 5.05 -7.83
C HIS A 100 19.45 3.81 -7.41
N LYS A 101 19.65 3.59 -6.09
CA LYS A 101 20.58 2.59 -5.56
C LYS A 101 19.95 1.73 -4.47
N TYR A 102 19.06 2.31 -3.66
CA TYR A 102 18.48 1.64 -2.50
C TYR A 102 16.97 1.50 -2.59
N PHE A 103 16.45 0.38 -2.13
CA PHE A 103 15.05 0.24 -1.77
C PHE A 103 14.92 0.57 -0.28
N VAL A 104 14.26 1.70 0.04
CA VAL A 104 14.24 2.28 1.38
C VAL A 104 12.89 2.06 2.05
N THR A 105 12.89 1.38 3.19
CA THR A 105 11.71 1.21 4.04
C THR A 105 11.50 2.40 4.99
N PRO A 106 10.26 2.69 5.42
CA PRO A 106 9.99 3.78 6.37
C PRO A 106 10.62 3.52 7.74
N VAL A 107 10.68 4.57 8.57
CA VAL A 107 10.84 4.41 10.03
C VAL A 107 9.52 3.84 10.57
N GLU A 108 9.57 2.72 11.29
CA GLU A 108 8.42 2.20 12.04
C GLU A 108 8.52 2.62 13.51
N GLU A 109 7.52 3.35 14.02
CA GLU A 109 7.44 3.75 15.42
C GLU A 109 6.08 3.39 16.02
N LYS A 110 6.10 2.86 17.25
CA LYS A 110 4.87 2.76 18.05
C LYS A 110 4.59 4.08 18.77
N MET A 111 3.39 4.61 18.60
CA MET A 111 2.94 5.81 19.33
C MET A 111 1.48 5.69 19.77
N PRO A 112 1.07 6.44 20.82
CA PRO A 112 -0.34 6.50 21.21
C PRO A 112 -1.22 6.96 20.05
N PHE A 113 -2.36 6.30 19.82
CA PHE A 113 -3.26 6.64 18.72
C PHE A 113 -3.71 8.12 18.76
N ASN A 114 -4.01 8.66 19.93
CA ASN A 114 -4.34 10.08 20.09
C ASN A 114 -3.23 11.02 19.59
N HIS A 115 -1.97 10.66 19.82
CA HIS A 115 -0.83 11.44 19.36
C HIS A 115 -0.73 11.41 17.83
N PHE A 116 -0.87 10.23 17.22
CA PHE A 116 -0.97 10.08 15.77
C PHE A 116 -2.09 10.94 15.17
N MET A 117 -3.27 10.94 15.81
CA MET A 117 -4.40 11.75 15.36
C MET A 117 -4.16 13.25 15.48
N ASP A 118 -3.45 13.72 16.51
CA ASP A 118 -3.08 15.14 16.63
C ASP A 118 -2.18 15.59 15.47
N ILE A 119 -1.32 14.70 14.98
CA ILE A 119 -0.45 14.95 13.83
C ILE A 119 -1.28 15.02 12.54
N ILE A 120 -2.14 14.02 12.29
CA ILE A 120 -3.02 13.96 11.11
C ILE A 120 -3.94 15.19 11.01
N GLU A 121 -4.45 15.68 12.15
CA GLU A 121 -5.31 16.87 12.22
C GLU A 121 -4.54 18.20 12.17
N GLY A 122 -3.20 18.16 12.13
CA GLY A 122 -2.35 19.36 12.15
C GLY A 122 -2.38 20.13 13.48
N LYS A 123 -2.88 19.50 14.57
CA LYS A 123 -2.90 20.07 15.92
C LYS A 123 -1.52 20.04 16.57
N LYS A 124 -0.65 19.15 16.11
CA LYS A 124 0.72 19.00 16.59
C LYS A 124 1.69 18.98 15.41
N SER A 125 2.74 19.79 15.48
CA SER A 125 3.86 19.74 14.54
C SER A 125 4.64 18.45 14.72
N PHE A 126 5.05 17.84 13.61
CA PHE A 126 5.80 16.60 13.60
C PHE A 126 6.73 16.54 12.40
N ASP A 127 7.95 16.07 12.63
CA ASP A 127 8.95 15.92 11.57
C ASP A 127 8.70 14.60 10.84
N GLY A 128 8.25 14.71 9.58
CA GLY A 128 7.90 13.61 8.70
C GLY A 128 6.41 13.47 8.40
N ILE A 129 6.09 12.63 7.43
CA ILE A 129 4.75 12.24 7.02
C ILE A 129 4.43 10.89 7.64
N VAL A 130 3.38 10.87 8.45
CA VAL A 130 2.88 9.67 9.15
C VAL A 130 1.88 8.89 8.29
N TYR A 131 1.94 7.58 8.37
CA TYR A 131 0.98 6.68 7.75
C TYR A 131 0.76 5.44 8.62
N CYS A 132 -0.47 5.23 9.11
CA CYS A 132 -0.87 3.96 9.70
C CYS A 132 -1.12 2.98 8.56
N GLN A 133 -0.12 2.16 8.24
CA GLN A 133 -0.20 1.19 7.14
C GLN A 133 0.34 -0.20 7.47
N HIS A 134 0.62 -0.51 8.74
CA HIS A 134 1.19 -1.79 9.13
C HIS A 134 0.35 -2.97 8.61
N GLN A 135 0.97 -3.81 7.77
CA GLN A 135 0.29 -4.90 7.06
C GLN A 135 0.67 -6.24 7.68
N ASN A 136 0.08 -6.60 8.82
CA ASN A 136 0.26 -7.91 9.47
C ASN A 136 -0.97 -8.24 10.32
N SER A 137 -2.13 -8.17 9.68
CA SER A 137 -3.44 -8.25 10.34
C SER A 137 -3.61 -7.18 11.44
N SER A 138 -3.13 -5.96 11.15
CA SER A 138 -3.04 -4.86 12.13
C SER A 138 -4.37 -4.54 12.78
N PHE A 139 -5.49 -4.70 12.05
CA PHE A 139 -6.82 -4.49 12.62
C PHE A 139 -7.07 -5.41 13.82
N THR A 140 -6.73 -6.69 13.67
CA THR A 140 -6.97 -7.70 14.72
C THR A 140 -5.94 -7.65 15.85
N THR A 141 -4.78 -7.04 15.64
CA THR A 141 -3.69 -7.00 16.63
C THR A 141 -3.58 -5.66 17.36
N GLU A 142 -3.91 -4.54 16.71
CA GLU A 142 -3.75 -3.18 17.26
C GLU A 142 -5.09 -2.43 17.43
N PHE A 143 -6.18 -2.86 16.78
CA PHE A 143 -7.46 -2.13 16.72
C PHE A 143 -8.67 -2.95 17.16
N GLN A 144 -8.48 -3.91 18.07
CA GLN A 144 -9.51 -4.85 18.52
C GLN A 144 -10.77 -4.18 19.09
N GLN A 145 -10.63 -2.98 19.66
CA GLN A 145 -11.73 -2.16 20.18
C GLN A 145 -12.76 -1.82 19.10
N LEU A 146 -12.35 -1.82 17.83
CA LEU A 146 -13.19 -1.52 16.68
C LEU A 146 -13.83 -2.76 16.04
N ASN A 147 -13.57 -3.97 16.54
CA ASN A 147 -14.01 -5.22 15.91
C ASN A 147 -15.53 -5.29 15.67
N ASN A 148 -16.33 -4.66 16.54
CA ASN A 148 -17.79 -4.65 16.42
C ASN A 148 -18.32 -3.70 15.34
N ASP A 149 -17.45 -2.90 14.72
CA ASP A 149 -17.85 -1.91 13.72
C ASP A 149 -17.84 -2.46 12.28
N ILE A 150 -17.12 -3.56 12.07
CA ILE A 150 -16.98 -4.23 10.77
C ILE A 150 -17.53 -5.66 10.84
N HIS A 151 -17.93 -6.20 9.70
CA HIS A 151 -18.46 -7.55 9.59
C HIS A 151 -17.73 -8.34 8.50
N GLU A 152 -17.58 -9.64 8.70
CA GLU A 152 -17.07 -10.53 7.66
C GLU A 152 -17.96 -10.46 6.41
N LEU A 153 -17.35 -10.40 5.23
CA LEU A 153 -18.05 -10.46 3.96
C LEU A 153 -18.32 -11.92 3.60
N GLY A 154 -19.43 -12.48 4.10
CA GLY A 154 -19.72 -13.92 3.97
C GLY A 154 -19.69 -14.46 2.53
N TRP A 155 -20.11 -13.65 1.55
CA TRP A 155 -20.07 -14.02 0.13
C TRP A 155 -18.63 -14.14 -0.42
N VAL A 156 -17.68 -13.40 0.14
CA VAL A 156 -16.25 -13.47 -0.20
C VAL A 156 -15.65 -14.76 0.36
N ARG A 157 -15.94 -15.04 1.63
CA ARG A 157 -15.52 -16.28 2.29
C ARG A 157 -16.05 -17.52 1.56
N GLU A 158 -17.30 -17.49 1.12
CA GLU A 158 -17.88 -18.57 0.32
C GLU A 158 -17.17 -18.72 -1.04
N ALA A 159 -16.84 -17.61 -1.70
CA ALA A 159 -16.17 -17.63 -3.00
C ALA A 159 -14.76 -18.24 -2.92
N PHE A 160 -14.00 -17.90 -1.88
CA PHE A 160 -12.63 -18.41 -1.70
C PHE A 160 -12.55 -19.70 -0.88
N GLY A 161 -13.62 -20.08 -0.18
CA GLY A 161 -13.63 -21.24 0.71
C GLY A 161 -12.80 -21.08 1.99
N GLN A 162 -12.28 -19.88 2.28
CA GLN A 162 -11.45 -19.59 3.44
C GLN A 162 -11.68 -18.18 4.00
N ALA A 163 -11.28 -17.98 5.26
CA ALA A 163 -11.20 -16.67 5.88
C ALA A 163 -10.01 -15.87 5.31
N PRO A 164 -10.01 -14.52 5.39
CA PRO A 164 -8.85 -13.73 5.00
C PRO A 164 -7.64 -14.04 5.89
N ASP A 165 -6.45 -14.09 5.30
CA ASP A 165 -5.20 -14.30 6.03
C ASP A 165 -4.86 -13.10 6.94
N ALA A 166 -5.26 -11.89 6.53
CA ALA A 166 -5.05 -10.67 7.28
C ALA A 166 -6.19 -9.67 7.08
N VAL A 167 -6.50 -8.91 8.13
CA VAL A 167 -7.35 -7.72 8.08
C VAL A 167 -6.55 -6.53 8.59
N ASN A 168 -6.38 -5.51 7.75
CA ASN A 168 -5.55 -4.34 8.06
C ASN A 168 -6.38 -3.06 8.10
N LEU A 169 -5.90 -2.06 8.85
CA LEU A 169 -6.47 -0.72 8.88
C LEU A 169 -5.47 0.29 8.32
N TRP A 170 -5.94 1.11 7.37
CA TRP A 170 -5.14 2.19 6.80
C TRP A 170 -5.69 3.55 7.19
N ILE A 171 -4.85 4.40 7.77
CA ILE A 171 -5.15 5.81 8.06
C ILE A 171 -3.95 6.64 7.63
N GLY A 172 -4.13 7.52 6.66
CA GLY A 172 -3.08 8.39 6.15
C GLY A 172 -3.64 9.71 5.63
N THR A 173 -2.76 10.54 5.10
CA THR A 173 -3.12 11.83 4.48
C THR A 173 -2.94 11.75 2.96
N SER A 174 -3.26 12.84 2.25
CA SER A 174 -2.95 12.95 0.81
C SER A 174 -1.44 12.92 0.51
N LYS A 175 -0.58 13.04 1.53
CA LYS A 175 0.87 12.95 1.40
C LYS A 175 1.39 11.51 1.55
N SER A 176 0.58 10.58 2.03
CA SER A 176 0.98 9.19 2.25
C SER A 176 0.81 8.39 0.96
N ILE A 177 1.92 8.02 0.31
CA ILE A 177 1.93 7.36 -1.01
C ILE A 177 2.54 5.96 -0.91
N SER A 178 1.77 4.97 -1.35
CA SER A 178 2.29 3.62 -1.62
C SER A 178 2.78 3.59 -3.07
N THR A 179 4.04 3.19 -3.27
CA THR A 179 4.67 3.09 -4.59
C THR A 179 4.11 1.93 -5.41
N LEU A 180 4.49 1.81 -6.69
CA LEU A 180 4.07 0.69 -7.51
C LEU A 180 4.65 -0.63 -6.98
N HIS A 181 3.77 -1.60 -6.70
CA HIS A 181 4.11 -2.94 -6.24
C HIS A 181 3.04 -3.93 -6.68
N HIS A 182 3.25 -5.20 -6.36
CA HIS A 182 2.23 -6.24 -6.44
C HIS A 182 2.31 -7.11 -5.18
N ASP A 183 1.19 -7.73 -4.83
CA ASP A 183 1.07 -8.59 -3.66
C ASP A 183 0.68 -10.01 -4.10
N PRO A 184 1.12 -11.06 -3.38
CA PRO A 184 0.68 -12.43 -3.61
C PRO A 184 -0.70 -12.71 -2.96
N TYR A 185 -1.62 -11.74 -2.99
CA TYR A 185 -2.92 -11.81 -2.32
C TYR A 185 -4.06 -11.30 -3.20
N GLU A 186 -5.25 -11.88 -3.02
CA GLU A 186 -6.51 -11.34 -3.53
C GLU A 186 -7.01 -10.23 -2.58
N ASN A 187 -6.79 -8.97 -2.95
CA ASN A 187 -7.02 -7.84 -2.06
C ASN A 187 -8.44 -7.24 -2.21
N LEU A 188 -9.20 -7.19 -1.11
CA LEU A 188 -10.46 -6.46 -1.02
C LEU A 188 -10.27 -5.15 -0.25
N TYR A 189 -10.18 -4.04 -0.98
CA TYR A 189 -9.92 -2.72 -0.39
C TYR A 189 -11.22 -1.94 -0.11
N GLY A 190 -11.60 -1.84 1.17
CA GLY A 190 -12.76 -1.07 1.62
C GLY A 190 -12.43 0.35 2.06
N VAL A 191 -13.06 1.36 1.44
CA VAL A 191 -12.89 2.78 1.83
C VAL A 191 -14.09 3.22 2.68
N ILE A 192 -13.84 3.46 3.98
CA ILE A 192 -14.87 3.92 4.93
C ILE A 192 -15.04 5.46 4.89
N ARG A 193 -13.92 6.19 4.82
CA ARG A 193 -13.92 7.66 4.77
C ARG A 193 -12.86 8.15 3.78
N GLY A 194 -13.23 9.17 3.00
CA GLY A 194 -12.33 9.80 2.03
C GLY A 194 -12.31 9.05 0.69
N ARG A 195 -11.14 9.01 0.05
CA ARG A 195 -10.94 8.38 -1.27
C ARG A 195 -9.54 7.82 -1.36
N LYS A 196 -9.41 6.63 -1.96
CA LYS A 196 -8.13 6.06 -2.41
C LYS A 196 -8.06 6.13 -3.93
N HIS A 197 -6.92 6.52 -4.45
CA HIS A 197 -6.64 6.54 -5.89
C HIS A 197 -5.68 5.40 -6.20
N PHE A 198 -6.05 4.54 -7.14
CA PHE A 198 -5.23 3.42 -7.61
C PHE A 198 -4.86 3.65 -9.07
N THR A 199 -3.59 3.44 -9.37
CA THR A 199 -3.09 3.24 -10.73
C THR A 199 -2.75 1.76 -10.84
N LEU A 200 -3.43 1.04 -11.73
CA LEU A 200 -3.29 -0.42 -11.87
C LEU A 200 -2.65 -0.74 -13.22
N TYR A 201 -1.74 -1.72 -13.19
CA TYR A 201 -1.15 -2.34 -14.38
C TYR A 201 -1.46 -3.84 -14.32
N PRO A 202 -1.90 -4.46 -15.43
CA PRO A 202 -2.11 -5.90 -15.45
C PRO A 202 -0.76 -6.65 -15.37
N PRO A 203 -0.73 -7.89 -14.85
CA PRO A 203 0.49 -8.69 -14.83
C PRO A 203 1.12 -8.90 -16.21
N THR A 204 0.32 -8.86 -17.29
CA THR A 204 0.80 -8.94 -18.67
C THR A 204 1.71 -7.78 -19.06
N ASP A 205 1.65 -6.65 -18.34
CA ASP A 205 2.50 -5.48 -18.58
C ASP A 205 3.81 -5.51 -17.77
N PHE A 206 4.09 -6.58 -17.03
CA PHE A 206 5.25 -6.71 -16.14
C PHE A 206 6.59 -6.36 -16.81
N TYR A 207 6.81 -6.81 -18.05
CA TYR A 207 8.04 -6.52 -18.81
C TYR A 207 8.31 -5.00 -18.94
N TRP A 208 7.25 -4.21 -19.11
CA TRP A 208 7.34 -2.76 -19.28
C TRP A 208 7.54 -1.98 -17.98
N LEU A 209 7.43 -2.64 -16.82
CA LEU A 209 7.57 -2.00 -15.51
C LEU A 209 9.03 -1.88 -15.03
N ASN A 210 10.00 -2.43 -15.79
CA ASN A 210 11.44 -2.27 -15.57
C ASN A 210 11.88 -2.58 -14.12
N GLN A 211 11.49 -3.74 -13.61
CA GLN A 211 11.88 -4.18 -12.27
C GLN A 211 13.40 -4.36 -12.19
N LYS A 212 14.01 -3.88 -11.10
CA LYS A 212 15.44 -4.00 -10.82
C LYS A 212 15.68 -4.44 -9.40
N PHE A 213 16.87 -4.99 -9.16
CA PHE A 213 17.36 -5.30 -7.82
C PHE A 213 18.03 -4.07 -7.22
N TYR A 214 17.68 -3.77 -5.98
CA TYR A 214 18.26 -2.67 -5.21
C TYR A 214 18.76 -3.19 -3.87
N LYS A 215 19.81 -2.57 -3.33
CA LYS A 215 20.25 -2.86 -1.96
C LYS A 215 19.17 -2.35 -1.00
N LYS A 216 18.87 -3.12 0.04
CA LYS A 216 17.91 -2.69 1.05
C LYS A 216 18.53 -1.63 1.95
N ALA A 217 17.71 -0.69 2.37
CA ALA A 217 18.04 0.33 3.36
C ALA A 217 16.75 0.72 4.08
N HIS A 218 16.89 1.52 5.13
CA HIS A 218 15.75 2.08 5.86
C HIS A 218 16.01 3.55 6.19
N TYR A 219 14.93 4.29 6.38
CA TYR A 219 15.03 5.61 6.98
C TYR A 219 15.33 5.47 8.48
N GLU A 220 16.15 6.36 9.00
CA GLU A 220 16.28 6.63 10.43
C GLU A 220 16.12 8.11 10.71
N ARG A 221 15.65 8.46 11.91
CA ARG A 221 15.67 9.85 12.37
C ARG A 221 17.10 10.30 12.62
N TYR A 222 17.45 11.44 12.04
CA TYR A 222 18.77 12.02 12.17
C TYR A 222 19.01 12.51 13.59
N ASN A 223 20.12 12.06 14.17
CA ASN A 223 20.69 12.63 15.36
C ASN A 223 22.00 13.34 15.00
N SER A 224 22.22 14.55 15.52
CA SER A 224 23.44 15.35 15.33
C SER A 224 24.76 14.62 15.63
N THR A 225 24.73 13.51 16.39
CA THR A 225 25.88 12.66 16.68
C THR A 225 26.18 11.61 15.59
N GLN A 226 25.26 11.36 14.66
CA GLN A 226 25.45 10.44 13.54
C GLN A 226 26.36 11.08 12.49
N LYS A 227 27.41 10.35 12.10
CA LYS A 227 28.23 10.70 10.94
C LYS A 227 27.45 10.35 9.68
N ILE A 228 27.50 11.24 8.69
CA ILE A 228 26.98 11.05 7.33
C ILE A 228 28.19 10.74 6.46
N ILE A 229 28.20 9.60 5.79
CA ILE A 229 29.36 9.12 5.03
C ILE A 229 28.82 8.53 3.72
N ASP A 230 29.42 8.95 2.60
CA ASP A 230 29.02 8.51 1.26
C ASP A 230 29.88 7.37 0.69
N ASP A 231 29.37 6.91 -0.46
CA ASP A 231 29.56 5.75 -1.32
C ASP A 231 30.15 4.41 -0.83
N ASP A 232 30.98 4.36 0.21
CA ASP A 232 31.54 3.11 0.74
C ASP A 232 31.61 3.08 2.28
N GLY A 233 30.86 3.95 2.99
CA GLY A 233 31.12 4.16 4.42
C GLY A 233 30.04 4.70 5.37
N ILE A 234 28.74 4.66 5.03
CA ILE A 234 27.54 4.61 5.91
C ILE A 234 26.84 5.95 6.34
N ASN A 235 25.51 5.97 6.11
CA ASN A 235 24.49 7.01 6.35
C ASN A 235 24.45 8.18 5.36
N LEU A 236 23.31 8.34 4.66
CA LEU A 236 23.10 9.41 3.67
C LEU A 236 22.06 10.40 4.18
N LYS A 237 22.45 11.66 4.38
CA LYS A 237 21.53 12.72 4.83
C LYS A 237 20.50 13.02 3.75
N VAL A 238 19.23 12.93 4.12
CA VAL A 238 18.10 13.22 3.24
C VAL A 238 17.65 14.66 3.45
N ASP A 239 17.43 15.01 4.72
CA ASP A 239 17.11 16.36 5.16
C ASP A 239 17.66 16.59 6.58
N GLU A 240 17.22 17.65 7.25
CA GLU A 240 17.67 17.98 8.61
C GLU A 240 17.27 16.95 9.69
N ASN A 241 16.28 16.10 9.41
CA ASN A 241 15.64 15.19 10.36
C ASN A 241 15.75 13.71 9.98
N PHE A 242 16.19 13.36 8.77
CA PHE A 242 16.24 11.98 8.28
C PHE A 242 17.55 11.63 7.56
N ILE A 243 17.97 10.38 7.76
CA ILE A 243 19.05 9.73 7.02
C ILE A 243 18.56 8.40 6.40
N ILE A 244 19.25 7.92 5.37
CA ILE A 244 19.11 6.56 4.84
C ILE A 244 20.28 5.72 5.35
N VAL A 245 19.95 4.58 5.94
CA VAL A 245 20.91 3.61 6.48
C VAL A 245 20.79 2.32 5.68
N PRO A 246 21.83 1.92 4.92
CA PRO A 246 21.85 0.62 4.26
C PRO A 246 21.73 -0.52 5.27
N ASP A 247 20.97 -1.56 4.91
CA ASP A 247 20.93 -2.80 5.70
C ASP A 247 22.25 -3.57 5.47
N ASP A 248 22.79 -4.18 6.52
CA ASP A 248 24.00 -5.02 6.49
C ASP A 248 23.84 -6.31 5.65
#